data_AF-A0AAD4ZV80-F1
#
_entry.id   AF-A0AAD4ZV80-F1
#
_cell.length_a   1.000
_cell.length_b   1.000
_cell.length_c   1.000
_cell.angle_alpha   90.00
_cell.angle_beta   90.00
_cell.angle_gamma   90.00
#
_symmetry.space_group_name_H-M   'P 1'
#
loop_
_entity.id
_entity.type
_entity.pdbx_description
1 polymer ?
#
loop_
_entity_poly.entity_id
_entity_poly.type
_entity_poly.pdbx_seq_one_letter_code
_entity_poly.pdbx_strand_id
1 'polypeptide(L)'
;MQAASLKEKIRRTFGGEHINSTENRSVLHVALHAPRDAVIHTDGKNVVPDVWEVLDKIQKFSESIRSGFWVGATGKALKDVIAVGISGSFLGPLQTGLDDAFHFVNL
;
A
#
# COMPACT_ATOMS: atom_id res chain seq x y z
N MET A 1 14.81 19.84 -18.68
CA MET A 1 15.18 18.57 -18.00
C MET A 1 16.56 18.61 -17.32
N GLN A 2 17.60 19.23 -17.89
CA GLN A 2 18.94 19.30 -17.25
C GLN A 2 19.04 20.26 -16.06
N ALA A 3 18.41 21.44 -16.13
CA ALA A 3 18.52 22.47 -15.08
C ALA A 3 18.03 22.06 -13.68
N ALA A 4 17.24 20.99 -13.57
CA ALA A 4 16.66 20.51 -12.30
C ALA A 4 17.16 19.11 -11.89
N SER A 5 18.14 18.53 -12.61
CA SER A 5 18.66 17.17 -12.40
C SER A 5 17.59 16.08 -12.27
N LEU A 6 16.47 16.22 -13.00
CA LEU A 6 15.29 15.36 -12.83
C LEU A 6 15.61 13.87 -13.06
N LYS A 7 16.38 13.55 -14.11
CA LYS A 7 16.77 12.17 -14.43
C LYS A 7 17.54 11.51 -13.28
N GLU A 8 18.44 12.28 -12.66
CA GLU A 8 19.20 11.81 -11.52
C GLU A 8 18.27 11.56 -10.32
N LYS A 9 17.39 12.51 -9.98
CA LYS A 9 16.43 12.34 -8.88
C LYS A 9 15.52 11.13 -9.05
N ILE A 10 15.05 10.88 -10.28
CA ILE A 10 14.29 9.66 -10.61
C ILE A 10 15.15 8.43 -10.36
N ARG A 11 16.38 8.37 -10.90
CA ARG A 11 17.30 7.24 -10.67
C ARG A 11 17.53 6.96 -9.19
N ARG A 12 17.75 8.01 -8.38
CA ARG A 12 17.95 7.91 -6.93
C ARG A 12 16.70 7.38 -6.20
N THR A 13 15.51 7.79 -6.64
CA THR A 13 14.22 7.29 -6.12
C THR A 13 14.08 5.79 -6.36
N PHE A 14 14.25 5.35 -7.61
CA PHE A 14 14.14 3.93 -7.98
C PHE A 14 15.27 3.07 -7.42
N GLY A 15 16.44 3.68 -7.13
CA GLY A 15 17.57 3.03 -6.50
C GLY A 15 17.45 2.86 -4.98
N GLY A 16 16.38 3.38 -4.36
CA GLY A 16 16.19 3.30 -2.90
C GLY A 16 17.19 4.13 -2.09
N GLU A 17 17.68 5.23 -2.67
CA GLU A 17 18.47 6.20 -1.91
C GLU A 17 17.56 7.06 -1.02
N HIS A 18 18.13 7.61 0.05
CA HIS A 18 17.42 8.48 1.00
C HIS A 18 17.21 9.88 0.41
N ILE A 19 16.25 10.00 -0.52
CA ILE A 19 15.94 11.27 -1.20
C ILE A 19 15.07 12.20 -0.34
N ASN A 20 14.31 11.66 0.62
CA ASN A 20 13.61 12.45 1.61
C ASN A 20 14.63 12.86 2.69
N SER A 21 15.34 13.96 2.43
CA SER A 21 16.48 14.40 3.22
C SER A 21 16.11 14.91 4.60
N THR A 22 14.90 15.46 4.79
CA THR A 22 14.45 15.99 6.09
C THR A 22 14.15 14.88 7.09
N GLU A 23 13.74 13.70 6.60
CA GLU A 23 13.46 12.53 7.44
C GLU A 23 14.53 11.45 7.32
N ASN A 24 15.52 11.63 6.44
CA ASN A 24 16.53 10.64 6.07
C ASN A 24 15.90 9.27 5.70
N ARG A 25 15.00 9.28 4.72
CA ARG A 25 14.24 8.09 4.28
C ARG A 25 14.24 7.89 2.77
N SER A 26 14.19 6.63 2.38
CA SER A 26 13.85 6.22 1.01
C SER A 26 12.39 6.52 0.67
N VAL A 27 12.11 6.75 -0.61
CA VAL A 27 10.75 6.98 -1.13
C VAL A 27 10.44 5.90 -2.18
N LEU A 28 9.78 4.83 -1.74
CA LEU A 28 9.66 3.58 -2.52
C LEU A 28 8.21 3.12 -2.73
N HIS A 29 7.27 4.05 -2.96
CA HIS A 29 5.89 3.67 -3.33
C HIS A 29 5.84 2.80 -4.60
N VAL A 30 6.82 2.93 -5.51
CA VAL A 30 6.97 2.08 -6.70
C VAL A 30 7.18 0.59 -6.36
N ALA A 31 7.77 0.28 -5.19
CA ALA A 31 7.96 -1.10 -4.76
C ALA A 31 6.64 -1.80 -4.44
N LEU A 32 5.60 -1.05 -4.05
CA LEU A 32 4.25 -1.58 -3.77
C LEU A 32 3.56 -2.16 -5.01
N HIS A 33 4.03 -1.81 -6.21
CA HIS A 33 3.48 -2.23 -7.50
C HIS A 33 4.46 -3.08 -8.31
N ALA A 34 5.61 -3.45 -7.74
CA ALA A 34 6.65 -4.17 -8.44
C ALA A 34 6.28 -5.66 -8.61
N PRO A 35 6.67 -6.29 -9.74
CA PRO A 35 6.60 -7.74 -9.90
C PRO A 35 7.25 -8.50 -8.73
N ARG A 36 6.79 -9.72 -8.45
CA ARG A 36 7.27 -10.53 -7.32
C ARG A 36 8.76 -10.89 -7.40
N ASP A 37 9.30 -10.97 -8.60
CA ASP A 37 10.70 -11.24 -8.91
C ASP A 37 11.56 -9.98 -9.03
N ALA A 38 10.98 -8.78 -8.87
CA ALA A 38 11.74 -7.55 -8.87
C ALA A 38 12.68 -7.47 -7.66
N VAL A 39 13.74 -6.69 -7.82
CA VAL A 39 14.75 -6.47 -6.80
C VAL A 39 14.91 -4.97 -6.59
N ILE A 40 14.47 -4.49 -5.43
CA ILE A 40 14.56 -3.08 -5.04
C ILE A 40 15.14 -3.03 -3.63
N HIS A 41 16.31 -2.41 -3.49
CA HIS A 41 17.00 -2.35 -2.21
C HIS A 41 16.80 -1.01 -1.51
N THR A 42 16.69 -1.03 -0.19
CA THR A 42 16.96 0.12 0.71
C THR A 42 17.70 -0.44 1.91
N ASP A 43 18.66 0.30 2.44
CA ASP A 43 19.43 -0.10 3.63
C ASP A 43 20.03 -1.52 3.54
N GLY A 44 20.44 -1.91 2.32
CA GLY A 44 21.04 -3.22 2.05
C GLY A 44 20.05 -4.39 2.00
N LYS A 45 18.73 -4.16 2.10
CA LYS A 45 17.69 -5.20 2.07
C LYS A 45 16.80 -5.06 0.83
N ASN A 46 16.55 -6.16 0.12
CA ASN A 46 15.50 -6.20 -0.89
C ASN A 46 14.12 -6.15 -0.21
N VAL A 47 13.31 -5.14 -0.51
CA VAL A 47 12.00 -4.91 0.14
C VAL A 47 10.84 -5.61 -0.57
N VAL A 48 11.02 -6.06 -1.81
CA VAL A 48 9.95 -6.69 -2.61
C VAL A 48 9.37 -7.94 -1.93
N PRO A 49 10.15 -8.83 -1.30
CA PRO A 49 9.59 -9.96 -0.55
C PRO A 49 8.67 -9.55 0.60
N ASP A 50 9.02 -8.50 1.35
CA ASP A 50 8.19 -8.01 2.47
C ASP A 50 6.87 -7.42 1.95
N VAL A 51 6.91 -6.70 0.83
CA VAL A 51 5.71 -6.17 0.17
C VAL A 51 4.76 -7.31 -0.21
N TRP A 52 5.26 -8.34 -0.88
CA TRP A 52 4.45 -9.47 -1.29
C TRP A 52 3.94 -10.32 -0.11
N GLU A 53 4.68 -10.39 1.00
CA GLU A 53 4.17 -11.01 2.22
C GLU A 53 2.90 -10.31 2.72
N VAL A 54 2.86 -8.98 2.70
CA VAL A 54 1.68 -8.21 3.10
C VAL A 54 0.55 -8.31 2.07
N LEU A 55 0.86 -8.25 0.77
CA LEU A 55 -0.14 -8.43 -0.29
C LEU A 55 -0.79 -9.82 -0.23
N ASP A 56 -0.01 -10.88 0.02
CA ASP A 56 -0.52 -12.25 0.20
C ASP A 56 -1.45 -12.34 1.44
N LYS A 57 -1.15 -11.61 2.53
CA LYS A 57 -2.01 -11.51 3.71
C LYS A 57 -3.32 -10.78 3.41
N ILE A 58 -3.25 -9.64 2.69
CA ILE A 58 -4.42 -8.86 2.27
C ILE A 58 -5.32 -9.70 1.37
N GLN A 59 -4.74 -10.43 0.41
CA GLN A 59 -5.48 -11.34 -0.46
C GLN A 59 -6.24 -12.38 0.36
N LYS A 60 -5.55 -13.15 1.21
CA LYS A 60 -6.18 -14.19 2.04
C LYS A 60 -7.29 -13.63 2.93
N PHE A 61 -7.05 -12.49 3.55
CA PHE A 61 -8.05 -11.83 4.40
C PHE A 61 -9.27 -11.41 3.58
N SER A 62 -9.08 -10.65 2.50
CA SER A 62 -10.17 -10.17 1.66
C SER A 62 -10.99 -11.31 1.03
N GLU A 63 -10.35 -12.40 0.61
CA GLU A 63 -11.03 -13.62 0.14
C GLU A 63 -11.87 -14.29 1.24
N SER A 64 -11.36 -14.35 2.47
CA SER A 64 -12.11 -14.93 3.61
C SER A 64 -13.38 -14.12 3.94
N ILE A 65 -13.33 -12.80 3.78
CA ILE A 65 -14.48 -11.91 3.98
C ILE A 65 -15.48 -12.06 2.83
N ARG A 66 -15.00 -11.95 1.58
CA ARG A 66 -15.85 -12.01 0.38
C ARG A 66 -16.53 -13.36 0.17
N SER A 67 -15.89 -14.45 0.59
CA SER A 67 -16.48 -15.80 0.54
C SER A 67 -17.55 -16.04 1.62
N GLY A 68 -17.68 -15.14 2.60
CA GLY A 68 -18.56 -15.34 3.76
C GLY A 68 -18.03 -16.37 4.76
N PHE A 69 -16.80 -16.88 4.57
CA PHE A 69 -16.15 -17.79 5.50
C PHE A 69 -15.90 -17.11 6.85
N TRP A 70 -15.47 -15.85 6.81
CA TRP A 70 -15.29 -15.05 8.01
C TRP A 70 -16.64 -14.47 8.46
N VAL A 71 -17.08 -14.87 9.64
CA VAL A 71 -18.35 -14.45 10.23
C VAL A 71 -18.13 -13.55 11.45
N GLY A 72 -19.10 -12.68 11.72
CA GLY A 72 -19.14 -11.88 12.94
C GLY A 72 -19.52 -12.72 14.17
N ALA A 73 -19.57 -12.06 15.33
CA ALA A 73 -19.86 -12.72 16.62
C ALA A 73 -21.18 -13.51 16.68
N THR A 74 -22.14 -13.22 15.77
CA THR A 74 -23.43 -13.91 15.69
C THR A 74 -23.46 -15.02 14.64
N GLY A 75 -22.32 -15.36 14.02
CA GLY A 75 -22.23 -16.36 12.95
C GLY A 75 -22.73 -15.85 11.59
N LYS A 76 -23.08 -14.57 11.46
CA LYS A 76 -23.51 -13.97 10.20
C LYS A 76 -22.31 -13.47 9.40
N ALA A 77 -22.35 -13.66 8.09
CA ALA A 77 -21.37 -13.10 7.16
C ALA A 77 -21.33 -11.57 7.26
N LEU A 78 -20.13 -11.01 7.10
CA LEU A 78 -19.91 -9.57 7.07
C LEU A 78 -20.39 -9.00 5.74
N LYS A 79 -21.11 -7.87 5.80
CA LYS A 79 -21.70 -7.21 4.62
C LYS A 79 -21.14 -5.83 4.35
N ASP A 80 -20.69 -5.16 5.40
CA ASP A 80 -20.25 -3.77 5.37
C ASP A 80 -18.82 -3.68 5.90
N VAL A 81 -18.03 -2.80 5.29
CA VAL A 81 -16.67 -2.45 5.74
C VAL A 81 -16.67 -0.98 6.11
N ILE A 82 -16.21 -0.67 7.33
CA ILE A 82 -16.04 0.71 7.80
C ILE A 82 -14.55 1.01 7.89
N ALA A 83 -14.05 1.87 7.02
CA ALA A 83 -12.67 2.36 7.07
C ALA A 83 -12.62 3.66 7.87
N VAL A 84 -11.87 3.64 8.97
CA VAL A 84 -11.70 4.77 9.89
C VAL A 84 -10.28 5.31 9.75
N GLY A 85 -10.11 6.57 9.35
CA GLY A 85 -8.79 7.14 9.07
C GLY A 85 -8.82 8.65 8.85
N ILE A 86 -7.66 9.24 8.53
CA ILE A 86 -7.51 10.68 8.25
C ILE A 86 -6.54 10.91 7.10
N SER A 87 -6.77 11.97 6.31
CA SER A 87 -5.85 12.39 5.23
C SER A 87 -5.57 11.24 4.24
N GLY A 88 -4.30 10.92 3.96
CA GLY A 88 -3.93 9.90 2.97
C GLY A 88 -4.50 8.50 3.24
N SER A 89 -4.72 8.11 4.50
CA SER A 89 -5.33 6.81 4.83
C SER A 89 -6.85 6.78 4.65
N PHE A 90 -7.48 7.95 4.50
CA PHE A 90 -8.91 8.11 4.21
C PHE A 90 -9.15 8.39 2.72
N LEU A 91 -8.47 9.40 2.16
CA LEU A 91 -8.71 9.91 0.82
C LEU A 91 -8.36 8.90 -0.27
N GLY A 92 -7.25 8.16 -0.13
CA GLY A 92 -6.84 7.18 -1.13
C GLY A 92 -7.92 6.12 -1.36
N PRO A 93 -8.33 5.37 -0.34
CA PRO A 93 -9.42 4.39 -0.44
C PRO A 93 -10.75 5.00 -0.90
N LEU A 94 -11.13 6.17 -0.38
CA LEU A 94 -12.37 6.84 -0.75
C LEU A 94 -12.43 7.17 -2.26
N GLN A 95 -11.32 7.63 -2.83
CA GLN A 95 -11.25 8.08 -4.23
C GLN A 95 -11.19 6.93 -5.26
N THR A 96 -10.82 5.72 -4.84
CA THR A 96 -10.70 4.57 -5.76
C THR A 96 -12.04 4.02 -6.27
N GLY A 97 -13.18 4.53 -5.79
CA GLY A 97 -14.51 4.16 -6.27
C GLY A 97 -14.91 2.75 -5.81
N LEU A 98 -15.18 2.61 -4.52
CA LEU A 98 -15.66 1.37 -3.92
C LEU A 98 -17.20 1.30 -3.98
N ASP A 99 -17.73 0.08 -3.95
CA ASP A 99 -19.17 -0.17 -4.00
C ASP A 99 -19.89 0.23 -2.69
N ASP A 100 -21.22 0.13 -2.69
CA ASP A 100 -22.09 0.54 -1.58
C ASP A 100 -21.83 -0.19 -0.25
N ALA A 101 -20.99 -1.24 -0.24
CA ALA A 101 -20.61 -1.97 0.98
C ALA A 101 -19.46 -1.29 1.76
N PHE A 102 -18.84 -0.23 1.22
CA PHE A 102 -17.74 0.49 1.87
C PHE A 102 -18.16 1.85 2.42
N HIS A 103 -17.95 2.01 3.72
CA HIS A 103 -18.26 3.23 4.46
C HIS A 103 -16.97 3.84 5.00
N PHE A 104 -16.90 5.16 5.01
CA PHE A 104 -15.71 5.90 5.41
C PHE A 104 -16.01 6.85 6.55
N VAL A 105 -15.20 6.77 7.60
CA VAL A 105 -15.25 7.67 8.76
C VAL A 105 -13.94 8.43 8.84
N ASN A 106 -14.03 9.75 8.73
CA ASN A 106 -12.88 10.64 8.93
C ASN A 106 -12.71 10.95 10.42
N LEU A 107 -11.48 10.78 10.93
CA LEU A 107 -11.11 11.16 12.30
C LEU A 107 -10.71 12.63 12.40
#